data_AF-A0A239AYF4-F1
#
_entry.id   AF-A0A239AYF4-F1
#
_cell.length_a   1.000
_cell.length_b   1.000
_cell.length_c   1.000
_cell.angle_alpha   90.00
_cell.angle_beta   90.00
_cell.angle_gamma   90.00
#
_symmetry.space_group_name_H-M   'P 1'
#
loop_
_entity.id
_entity.type
_entity.pdbx_description
1 polymer ?
#
loop_
_entity_poly.entity_id
_entity_poly.type
_entity_poly.pdbx_seq_one_letter_code
_entity_poly.pdbx_strand_id
1 'polypeptide(L)'
;MPAPLIDYDGEKYYLNYDVPKSIGRVKIFNGVAPVILKAYAWIRSMGAEGLYEAAKVAVLNNNYLYKKLLEISGIDAPYSKDKQRIEQVRYTLEKLTKETGVTSGDIQRRMLDFGLHYWTSHHPYYVPEPATLEPTETPSKEDLDEYIATLAHIVKEAYENPEIVKTAPHNSVIHLVDESGLDDPKEGAITWRSYLKKTVAE
;
A
#
# COMPACT_ATOMS: atom_id res chain seq x y z
N MET A 1 -13.20 -6.58 26.05
CA MET A 1 -12.31 -7.38 25.19
C MET A 1 -12.93 -8.75 24.98
N PRO A 2 -12.78 -9.36 23.79
CA PRO A 2 -13.19 -10.75 23.58
C PRO A 2 -12.50 -11.71 24.56
N ALA A 3 -13.24 -12.68 25.08
CA ALA A 3 -12.71 -13.72 25.98
C ALA A 3 -12.33 -14.99 25.19
N PRO A 4 -11.37 -15.80 25.65
CA PRO A 4 -10.58 -15.62 26.88
C PRO A 4 -9.42 -14.62 26.70
N LEU A 5 -8.97 -14.03 27.82
CA LEU A 5 -7.72 -13.25 27.90
C LEU A 5 -6.59 -14.11 28.48
N ILE A 6 -5.33 -13.75 28.22
CA ILE A 6 -4.18 -14.36 28.90
C ILE A 6 -3.95 -13.60 30.20
N ASP A 7 -3.85 -14.32 31.31
CA ASP A 7 -3.64 -13.78 32.65
C ASP A 7 -2.52 -14.58 33.35
N TYR A 8 -2.00 -14.06 34.47
CA TYR A 8 -0.88 -14.65 35.21
C TYR A 8 -1.17 -14.70 36.71
N ASP A 9 -1.15 -15.89 37.29
CA ASP A 9 -1.47 -16.10 38.72
C ASP A 9 -0.26 -15.92 39.66
N GLY A 10 0.91 -15.57 39.12
CA GLY A 10 2.17 -15.51 39.86
C GLY A 10 3.08 -16.72 39.65
N GLU A 11 2.57 -17.81 39.07
CA GLU A 11 3.33 -19.02 38.76
C GLU A 11 3.24 -19.39 37.28
N LYS A 12 2.04 -19.35 36.69
CA LYS A 12 1.79 -19.75 35.30
C LYS A 12 0.81 -18.82 34.59
N TYR A 13 0.93 -18.80 33.27
CA TYR A 13 -0.05 -18.16 32.41
C TYR A 13 -1.28 -19.06 32.23
N TYR A 14 -2.47 -18.47 32.23
CA TYR A 14 -3.73 -19.18 32.00
C TYR A 14 -4.70 -18.38 31.13
N LEU A 15 -5.72 -19.06 30.62
CA LEU A 15 -6.81 -18.44 29.86
C LEU A 15 -7.92 -18.01 30.83
N ASN A 16 -8.06 -16.71 31.04
CA ASN A 16 -9.11 -16.11 31.85
C ASN A 16 -10.41 -15.97 31.03
N TYR A 17 -11.44 -16.71 31.44
CA TYR A 17 -12.78 -16.67 30.85
C TYR A 17 -13.75 -15.77 31.62
N ASP A 18 -13.42 -15.43 32.87
CA ASP A 18 -14.25 -14.59 33.73
C ASP A 18 -13.98 -13.12 33.42
N VAL A 19 -14.52 -12.67 32.29
CA VAL A 19 -14.42 -11.29 31.83
C VAL A 19 -15.86 -10.76 31.73
N PRO A 20 -16.44 -10.20 32.81
CA PRO A 20 -17.88 -9.91 32.90
C PRO A 20 -18.43 -8.98 31.82
N LYS A 21 -17.59 -8.09 31.27
CA LYS A 21 -17.93 -7.16 30.18
C LYS A 21 -17.39 -7.64 28.82
N SER A 22 -17.15 -8.94 28.68
CA SER A 22 -16.73 -9.53 27.42
C SER A 22 -17.90 -9.56 26.43
N ILE A 23 -17.57 -9.40 25.16
CA ILE A 23 -18.50 -9.64 24.05
C ILE A 23 -18.51 -11.14 23.64
N GLY A 24 -17.86 -12.00 24.41
CA GLY A 24 -17.68 -13.42 24.10
C GLY A 24 -16.49 -13.68 23.17
N ARG A 25 -16.57 -14.77 22.41
CA ARG A 25 -15.55 -15.18 21.42
C ARG A 25 -15.85 -14.56 20.06
N VAL A 26 -14.83 -13.99 19.43
CA VAL A 26 -14.92 -13.42 18.07
C VAL A 26 -14.23 -14.27 17.00
N LYS A 27 -13.51 -15.33 17.40
CA LYS A 27 -12.81 -16.27 16.51
C LYS A 27 -12.56 -17.62 17.19
N ILE A 28 -12.16 -18.60 16.39
CA ILE A 28 -11.78 -19.93 16.85
C ILE A 28 -10.42 -19.85 17.56
N PHE A 29 -10.25 -20.65 18.64
CA PHE A 29 -9.04 -20.70 19.47
C PHE A 29 -8.63 -19.33 20.02
N ASN A 30 -7.31 -19.05 20.09
CA ASN A 30 -6.73 -17.84 20.71
C ASN A 30 -6.10 -16.88 19.67
N GLY A 31 -6.37 -17.10 18.38
CA GLY A 31 -5.78 -16.34 17.28
C GLY A 31 -4.64 -17.06 16.57
N VAL A 32 -3.82 -16.29 15.85
CA VAL A 32 -2.79 -16.82 14.96
C VAL A 32 -1.43 -16.77 15.67
N ALA A 33 -1.13 -17.82 16.44
CA ALA A 33 0.06 -17.88 17.29
C ALA A 33 1.40 -17.54 16.58
N PRO A 34 1.66 -18.00 15.33
CA PRO A 34 2.88 -17.64 14.62
C PRO A 34 3.04 -16.14 14.36
N VAL A 35 1.95 -15.39 14.16
CA VAL A 35 2.00 -13.93 13.93
C VAL A 35 2.38 -13.21 15.22
N ILE A 36 1.83 -13.64 16.36
CA ILE A 36 2.17 -13.09 17.67
C ILE A 36 3.64 -13.35 17.99
N LEU A 37 4.15 -14.55 17.69
CA LEU A 37 5.55 -14.88 17.91
C LEU A 37 6.49 -13.99 17.08
N LYS A 38 6.16 -13.72 15.81
CA LYS A 38 6.94 -12.80 14.95
C LYS A 38 6.97 -11.38 15.53
N ALA A 39 5.81 -10.85 15.94
CA ALA A 39 5.72 -9.53 16.54
C ALA A 39 6.53 -9.44 17.84
N TYR A 40 6.43 -10.47 18.71
CA TYR A 40 7.23 -10.56 19.92
C TYR A 40 8.72 -10.60 19.62
N ALA A 41 9.15 -11.45 18.67
CA ALA A 41 10.56 -11.54 18.28
C ALA A 41 11.09 -10.19 17.76
N TRP A 42 10.32 -9.48 16.93
CA TRP A 42 10.69 -8.15 16.45
C TRP A 42 10.82 -7.13 17.59
N ILE A 43 9.81 -7.02 18.46
CA ILE A 43 9.83 -6.12 19.64
C ILE A 43 11.04 -6.42 20.54
N ARG A 44 11.30 -7.71 20.80
CA ARG A 44 12.40 -8.14 21.66
C ARG A 44 13.78 -7.93 21.02
N SER A 45 13.89 -8.03 19.70
CA SER A 45 15.14 -7.80 18.97
C SER A 45 15.48 -6.31 18.89
N MET A 46 14.47 -5.46 18.69
CA MET A 46 14.64 -4.00 18.58
C MET A 46 14.83 -3.34 19.96
N GLY A 47 14.12 -3.82 20.98
CA GLY A 47 14.06 -3.16 22.29
C GLY A 47 13.40 -1.77 22.21
N ALA A 48 13.31 -1.08 23.34
CA ALA A 48 12.64 0.23 23.39
C ALA A 48 13.34 1.28 22.51
N GLU A 49 14.68 1.31 22.53
CA GLU A 49 15.49 2.25 21.76
C GLU A 49 15.40 1.99 20.25
N GLY A 50 15.48 0.73 19.82
CA GLY A 50 15.36 0.38 18.40
C GLY A 50 13.97 0.66 17.87
N LEU A 51 12.91 0.41 18.64
CA LEU A 51 11.53 0.76 18.25
C LEU A 51 11.35 2.27 18.11
N TYR A 52 11.96 3.05 19.01
CA TYR A 52 11.94 4.51 18.93
C TYR A 52 12.70 5.02 17.70
N GLU A 53 13.85 4.43 17.38
CA GLU A 53 14.63 4.79 16.20
C GLU A 53 13.89 4.42 14.90
N ALA A 54 13.28 3.23 14.83
CA ALA A 54 12.45 2.83 13.69
C ALA A 54 11.34 3.86 13.41
N ALA A 55 10.61 4.29 14.44
CA ALA A 55 9.58 5.31 14.29
C ALA A 55 10.15 6.66 13.80
N LYS A 56 11.31 7.08 14.31
CA LYS A 56 11.98 8.31 13.85
C LYS A 56 12.41 8.23 12.39
N VAL A 57 13.03 7.12 11.98
CA VAL A 57 13.51 6.93 10.60
C VAL A 57 12.33 6.84 9.64
N ALA A 58 11.23 6.16 10.00
CA ALA A 58 10.02 6.15 9.18
C ALA A 58 9.46 7.56 8.93
N VAL A 59 9.39 8.40 9.97
CA VAL A 59 8.96 9.81 9.83
C VAL A 59 9.96 10.61 9.01
N LEU A 60 11.27 10.40 9.19
CA LEU A 60 12.32 11.08 8.42
C LEU A 60 12.23 10.72 6.93
N ASN A 61 12.16 9.43 6.59
CA ASN A 61 12.03 8.92 5.24
C ASN A 61 10.78 9.48 4.56
N ASN A 62 9.64 9.51 5.28
CA ASN A 62 8.41 10.08 4.76
C ASN A 62 8.53 11.58 4.46
N ASN A 63 9.17 12.36 5.34
CA ASN A 63 9.38 13.79 5.10
C ASN A 63 10.41 14.05 3.98
N TYR A 64 11.42 13.20 3.83
CA TYR A 64 12.37 13.24 2.72
C TYR A 64 11.66 13.03 1.39
N LEU A 65 10.93 11.92 1.28
CA LEU A 65 10.12 11.57 0.11
C LEU A 65 9.12 12.69 -0.21
N TYR A 66 8.40 13.18 0.81
CA TYR A 66 7.45 14.28 0.66
C TYR A 66 8.05 15.53 0.02
N LYS A 67 9.21 15.98 0.52
CA LYS A 67 9.87 17.17 -0.04
C LYS A 67 10.28 16.94 -1.50
N LYS A 68 10.83 15.78 -1.81
CA LYS A 68 11.26 15.44 -3.16
C LYS A 68 10.13 15.26 -4.16
N LEU A 69 9.03 14.64 -3.75
CA LEU A 69 7.87 14.47 -4.62
C LEU A 69 7.19 15.79 -4.98
N LEU A 70 7.21 16.78 -4.08
CA LEU A 70 6.71 18.12 -4.40
C LEU A 70 7.61 18.92 -5.35
N GLU A 71 8.84 18.47 -5.63
CA GLU A 71 9.71 19.02 -6.67
C GLU A 71 9.30 18.50 -8.07
N ILE A 72 8.48 17.45 -8.16
CA ILE A 72 8.04 16.83 -9.41
C ILE A 72 6.77 17.52 -9.93
N SER A 73 6.75 17.89 -11.22
CA SER A 73 5.60 18.57 -11.83
C SER A 73 4.32 17.73 -11.77
N GLY A 74 3.20 18.36 -11.46
CA GLY A 74 1.89 17.71 -11.47
C GLY A 74 1.53 16.93 -10.20
N ILE A 75 2.47 16.76 -9.27
CA ILE A 75 2.24 16.17 -7.94
C ILE A 75 2.06 17.29 -6.90
N ASP A 76 1.01 17.22 -6.09
CA ASP A 76 0.81 18.07 -4.91
C ASP A 76 0.36 17.23 -3.70
N ALA A 77 0.33 17.83 -2.51
CA ALA A 77 -0.26 17.24 -1.31
C ALA A 77 -1.31 18.22 -0.74
N PRO A 78 -2.61 17.89 -0.84
CA PRO A 78 -3.68 18.87 -0.59
C PRO A 78 -3.85 19.24 0.88
N TYR A 79 -3.42 18.38 1.80
CA TYR A 79 -3.60 18.61 3.24
C TYR A 79 -2.39 19.30 3.88
N SER A 80 -2.61 19.94 5.03
CA SER A 80 -1.59 20.34 6.02
C SER A 80 -0.23 20.78 5.47
N LYS A 81 -0.20 21.77 4.55
CA LYS A 81 1.03 22.30 3.95
C LYS A 81 1.99 22.91 4.99
N ASP A 82 1.46 23.39 6.11
CA ASP A 82 2.22 24.06 7.18
C ASP A 82 2.55 23.16 8.39
N LYS A 83 2.22 21.87 8.34
CA LYS A 83 2.50 20.93 9.45
C LYS A 83 3.46 19.84 9.01
N GLN A 84 4.35 19.46 9.94
CA GLN A 84 5.21 18.29 9.74
C GLN A 84 4.35 17.03 9.57
N ARG A 85 4.69 16.21 8.59
CA ARG A 85 4.03 14.94 8.31
C ARG A 85 4.63 13.85 9.21
N ILE A 86 3.82 12.87 9.58
CA ILE A 86 4.24 11.77 10.45
C ILE A 86 4.82 10.69 9.54
N GLU A 87 4.17 9.52 9.42
CA GLU A 87 4.71 8.35 8.73
C GLU A 87 4.27 8.24 7.26
N GLN A 88 3.23 8.98 6.86
CA GLN A 88 2.63 8.84 5.53
C GLN A 88 2.07 10.18 5.00
N VAL A 89 2.00 10.32 3.67
CA VAL A 89 1.38 11.47 2.99
C VAL A 89 0.39 11.00 1.93
N ARG A 90 -0.74 11.71 1.82
CA ARG A 90 -1.63 11.63 0.65
C ARG A 90 -1.26 12.71 -0.35
N TYR A 91 -0.92 12.29 -1.55
CA TYR A 91 -0.65 13.13 -2.70
C TYR A 91 -1.86 13.16 -3.64
N THR A 92 -1.87 14.15 -4.52
CA THR A 92 -2.79 14.26 -5.65
C THR A 92 -1.98 14.43 -6.94
N LEU A 93 -2.37 13.68 -7.97
CA LEU A 93 -1.86 13.81 -9.33
C LEU A 93 -2.89 14.51 -10.23
N GLU A 94 -3.89 15.18 -9.66
CA GLU A 94 -5.01 15.77 -10.41
C GLU A 94 -4.53 16.71 -11.52
N LYS A 95 -3.50 17.52 -11.23
CA LYS A 95 -2.91 18.43 -12.20
C LYS A 95 -2.28 17.66 -13.36
N LEU A 96 -1.45 16.65 -13.07
CA LEU A 96 -0.84 15.79 -14.08
C LEU A 96 -1.91 15.18 -14.99
N THR A 97 -2.97 14.62 -14.40
CA THR A 97 -4.05 13.98 -15.15
C THR A 97 -4.84 14.97 -16.00
N LYS A 98 -5.13 16.16 -15.50
CA LYS A 98 -5.80 17.21 -16.29
C LYS A 98 -4.95 17.68 -17.49
N GLU A 99 -3.63 17.71 -17.35
CA GLU A 99 -2.72 18.21 -18.38
C GLU A 99 -2.34 17.14 -19.42
N THR A 100 -2.30 15.86 -19.04
CA THR A 100 -1.76 14.77 -19.88
C THR A 100 -2.77 13.66 -20.20
N GLY A 101 -3.86 13.60 -19.43
CA GLY A 101 -4.79 12.47 -19.43
C GLY A 101 -4.24 11.19 -18.80
N VAL A 102 -3.04 11.21 -18.22
CA VAL A 102 -2.43 10.07 -17.50
C VAL A 102 -2.95 10.05 -16.07
N THR A 103 -3.53 8.93 -15.63
CA THR A 103 -4.11 8.76 -14.29
C THR A 103 -3.10 8.20 -13.29
N SER A 104 -3.43 8.27 -11.99
CA SER A 104 -2.65 7.61 -10.92
C SER A 104 -2.54 6.08 -11.15
N GLY A 105 -3.57 5.47 -11.76
CA GLY A 105 -3.56 4.06 -12.15
C GLY A 105 -2.58 3.76 -13.29
N ASP A 106 -2.47 4.66 -14.27
CA ASP A 106 -1.50 4.50 -15.38
C ASP A 106 -0.07 4.63 -14.85
N ILE A 107 0.19 5.58 -13.95
CA ILE A 107 1.47 5.70 -13.25
C ILE A 107 1.78 4.41 -12.48
N GLN A 108 0.79 3.84 -11.77
CA GLN A 108 0.95 2.58 -11.05
C GLN A 108 1.42 1.45 -11.99
N ARG A 109 0.75 1.29 -13.13
CA ARG A 109 1.09 0.26 -14.12
C ARG A 109 2.47 0.51 -14.72
N ARG A 110 2.83 1.76 -15.01
CA ARG A 110 4.15 2.12 -15.54
C ARG A 110 5.29 1.88 -14.54
N MET A 111 5.07 2.09 -13.24
CA MET A 111 6.07 1.81 -12.20
C MET A 111 6.47 0.32 -12.18
N LEU A 112 5.56 -0.60 -12.55
CA LEU A 112 5.85 -2.03 -12.66
C LEU A 112 6.91 -2.34 -13.73
N ASP A 113 7.02 -1.53 -14.78
CA ASP A 113 8.05 -1.71 -15.82
C ASP A 113 9.48 -1.50 -15.30
N PHE A 114 9.60 -0.84 -14.15
CA PHE A 114 10.84 -0.59 -13.43
C PHE A 114 11.00 -1.49 -12.20
N GLY A 115 10.10 -2.47 -12.02
CA GLY A 115 10.13 -3.38 -10.86
C GLY A 115 9.73 -2.72 -9.54
N LEU A 116 9.10 -1.54 -9.58
CA LEU A 116 8.69 -0.80 -8.39
C LEU A 116 7.18 -0.84 -8.20
N HIS A 117 6.74 -1.02 -6.96
CA HIS A 117 5.33 -0.93 -6.60
C HIS A 117 4.92 0.51 -6.29
N TYR A 118 3.75 0.92 -6.76
CA TYR A 118 3.18 2.22 -6.47
C TYR A 118 1.87 2.06 -5.70
N TRP A 119 1.77 2.78 -4.58
CA TRP A 119 0.63 2.71 -3.69
C TRP A 119 -0.40 3.78 -4.04
N THR A 120 -1.49 3.35 -4.67
CA THR A 120 -2.70 4.17 -4.79
C THR A 120 -3.37 4.32 -3.43
N SER A 121 -4.13 5.40 -3.23
CA SER A 121 -4.97 5.50 -2.04
C SER A 121 -6.12 4.49 -2.09
N HIS A 122 -6.67 4.12 -0.93
CA HIS A 122 -7.85 3.27 -0.84
C HIS A 122 -9.15 4.04 -1.13
N HIS A 123 -10.11 3.37 -1.75
CA HIS A 123 -11.47 3.87 -1.94
C HIS A 123 -12.20 4.00 -0.58
N PRO A 124 -13.07 5.01 -0.36
CA PRO A 124 -13.46 6.09 -1.27
C PRO A 124 -12.40 7.17 -1.43
N TYR A 125 -12.24 7.67 -2.66
CA TYR A 125 -11.29 8.73 -2.98
C TYR A 125 -11.86 10.09 -2.64
N TYR A 126 -11.30 10.74 -1.62
CA TYR A 126 -11.59 12.14 -1.28
C TYR A 126 -10.63 13.13 -1.95
N VAL A 127 -9.47 12.63 -2.36
CA VAL A 127 -8.44 13.37 -3.09
C VAL A 127 -8.49 12.88 -4.54
N PRO A 128 -8.58 13.76 -5.55
CA PRO A 128 -8.57 13.33 -6.94
C PRO A 128 -7.20 12.77 -7.33
N GLU A 129 -7.20 11.72 -8.15
CA GLU A 129 -5.99 11.00 -8.62
C GLU A 129 -4.99 10.74 -7.49
N PRO A 130 -5.41 10.00 -6.45
CA PRO A 130 -4.67 10.02 -5.20
C PRO A 130 -3.53 8.99 -5.19
N ALA A 131 -2.47 9.33 -4.47
CA ALA A 131 -1.38 8.42 -4.14
C ALA A 131 -1.12 8.46 -2.64
N THR A 132 -0.91 7.31 -2.02
CA THR A 132 -0.56 7.22 -0.60
C THR A 132 0.76 6.48 -0.46
N LEU A 133 1.87 7.23 -0.54
CA LEU A 133 3.20 6.64 -0.47
C LEU A 133 3.69 6.63 0.98
N GLU A 134 4.22 5.50 1.41
CA GLU A 134 4.73 5.24 2.77
C GLU A 134 6.05 4.49 2.69
N PRO A 135 7.19 5.17 2.87
CA PRO A 135 8.49 4.52 2.73
C PRO A 135 8.86 3.64 3.93
N THR A 136 8.28 3.86 5.12
CA THR A 136 8.68 3.20 6.38
C THR A 136 10.16 3.44 6.73
N GLU A 137 10.70 2.70 7.71
CA GLU A 137 12.06 2.86 8.21
C GLU A 137 13.13 2.05 7.47
N THR A 138 12.72 1.00 6.74
CA THR A 138 13.67 0.01 6.23
C THR A 138 14.36 0.37 4.91
N PRO A 139 13.75 1.11 3.96
CA PRO A 139 14.45 1.51 2.75
C PRO A 139 15.61 2.46 3.06
N SER A 140 16.72 2.26 2.35
CA SER A 140 17.85 3.18 2.37
C SER A 140 17.50 4.48 1.66
N LYS A 141 18.34 5.51 1.85
CA LYS A 141 18.16 6.77 1.11
C LYS A 141 18.31 6.53 -0.40
N GLU A 142 19.21 5.64 -0.78
CA GLU A 142 19.46 5.25 -2.18
C GLU A 142 18.21 4.62 -2.81
N ASP A 143 17.53 3.72 -2.08
CA ASP A 143 16.26 3.12 -2.54
C ASP A 143 15.17 4.20 -2.74
N LEU A 144 15.10 5.18 -1.83
CA LEU A 144 14.16 6.30 -1.95
C LEU A 144 14.50 7.19 -3.15
N ASP A 145 15.77 7.46 -3.39
CA ASP A 145 16.23 8.26 -4.53
C ASP A 145 15.92 7.57 -5.86
N GLU A 146 16.14 6.26 -5.95
CA GLU A 146 15.77 5.45 -7.12
C GLU A 146 14.26 5.51 -7.37
N TYR A 147 13.45 5.37 -6.31
CA TYR A 147 11.99 5.49 -6.40
C TYR A 147 11.55 6.86 -6.91
N ILE A 148 12.10 7.94 -6.34
CA ILE A 148 11.81 9.33 -6.73
C ILE A 148 12.22 9.58 -8.17
N ALA A 149 13.42 9.15 -8.56
CA ALA A 149 13.93 9.34 -9.92
C ALA A 149 13.07 8.59 -10.95
N THR A 150 12.63 7.38 -10.63
CA THR A 150 11.73 6.59 -11.49
C THR A 150 10.39 7.28 -11.65
N LEU A 151 9.78 7.74 -10.56
CA LEU A 151 8.51 8.45 -10.63
C LEU A 151 8.63 9.77 -11.40
N ALA A 152 9.71 10.52 -11.19
CA ALA A 152 9.99 11.75 -11.94
C ALA A 152 10.18 11.47 -13.44
N HIS A 153 10.84 10.37 -13.79
CA HIS A 153 11.00 9.93 -15.16
C HIS A 153 9.65 9.59 -15.81
N ILE A 154 8.79 8.84 -15.12
CA ILE A 154 7.45 8.50 -15.63
C ILE A 154 6.56 9.73 -15.77
N VAL A 155 6.63 10.67 -14.83
CA VAL A 155 5.93 11.95 -14.95
C VAL A 155 6.41 12.72 -16.18
N LYS A 156 7.72 12.72 -16.45
CA LYS A 156 8.27 13.31 -17.68
C LYS A 156 7.72 12.61 -18.93
N GLU A 157 7.69 11.27 -18.93
CA GLU A 157 7.06 10.50 -20.01
C GLU A 157 5.58 10.87 -20.18
N ALA A 158 4.83 11.10 -19.11
CA ALA A 158 3.43 11.52 -19.19
C ALA A 158 3.24 12.86 -19.93
N TYR A 159 4.17 13.81 -19.76
CA TYR A 159 4.13 15.09 -20.47
C TYR A 159 4.66 15.01 -21.92
N GLU A 160 5.66 14.18 -22.19
CA GLU A 160 6.32 14.10 -23.50
C GLU A 160 5.67 13.08 -24.45
N ASN A 161 5.26 11.92 -23.91
CA ASN A 161 4.68 10.80 -24.63
C ASN A 161 3.69 10.03 -23.72
N PRO A 162 2.51 10.59 -23.41
CA PRO A 162 1.57 9.99 -22.46
C PRO A 162 1.15 8.55 -22.83
N GLU A 163 1.19 8.19 -24.11
CA GLU A 163 0.78 6.86 -24.57
C GLU A 163 1.67 5.74 -24.04
N ILE A 164 2.99 5.98 -23.82
CA ILE A 164 3.85 4.94 -23.23
C ILE A 164 3.44 4.59 -21.80
N VAL A 165 2.91 5.57 -21.07
CA VAL A 165 2.44 5.41 -19.69
C VAL A 165 1.07 4.73 -19.66
N LYS A 166 0.14 5.15 -20.53
CA LYS A 166 -1.23 4.59 -20.60
C LYS A 166 -1.28 3.14 -21.07
N THR A 167 -0.35 2.76 -21.94
CA THR A 167 -0.29 1.40 -22.49
C THR A 167 0.56 0.45 -21.64
N ALA A 168 1.17 0.95 -20.56
CA ALA A 168 1.93 0.14 -19.63
C ALA A 168 1.03 -0.88 -18.88
N PRO A 169 1.59 -2.01 -18.40
CA PRO A 169 3.01 -2.36 -18.41
C PRO A 169 3.49 -3.05 -19.69
N HIS A 170 4.75 -2.78 -20.06
CA HIS A 170 5.46 -3.32 -21.24
C HIS A 170 6.50 -4.40 -20.89
N ASN A 171 7.06 -4.36 -19.67
CA ASN A 171 8.13 -5.26 -19.22
C ASN A 171 7.63 -6.32 -18.22
N SER A 172 6.34 -6.31 -17.89
CA SER A 172 5.71 -7.28 -17.01
C SER A 172 5.31 -8.56 -17.77
N VAL A 173 5.19 -9.68 -17.04
CA VAL A 173 4.74 -10.97 -17.59
C VAL A 173 3.29 -10.95 -18.09
N ILE A 174 2.49 -10.02 -17.57
CA ILE A 174 1.11 -9.75 -17.96
C ILE A 174 1.05 -8.26 -18.30
N HIS A 175 0.48 -7.94 -19.47
CA HIS A 175 0.30 -6.57 -19.95
C HIS A 175 -1.00 -5.95 -19.42
N LEU A 176 -1.39 -4.79 -19.94
CA LEU A 176 -2.65 -4.15 -19.59
C LEU A 176 -3.82 -5.12 -19.75
N VAL A 177 -4.51 -5.39 -18.64
CA VAL A 177 -5.66 -6.28 -18.60
C VAL A 177 -6.91 -5.48 -18.95
N ASP A 178 -7.79 -6.07 -19.76
CA ASP A 178 -9.12 -5.54 -19.99
C ASP A 178 -9.99 -5.77 -18.74
N GLU A 179 -10.32 -4.69 -18.04
CA GLU A 179 -11.09 -4.72 -16.81
C GLU A 179 -12.61 -4.60 -17.06
N SER A 180 -13.05 -4.38 -18.31
CA SER A 180 -14.46 -4.08 -18.64
C SER A 180 -15.45 -5.19 -18.24
N GLY A 181 -15.00 -6.44 -18.23
CA GLY A 181 -15.78 -7.62 -17.87
C GLY A 181 -15.67 -8.08 -16.41
N LEU A 182 -14.84 -7.43 -15.58
CA LEU A 182 -14.55 -7.91 -14.22
C LEU A 182 -15.79 -7.98 -13.32
N ASP A 183 -16.72 -7.04 -13.51
CA ASP A 183 -17.97 -6.97 -12.76
C ASP A 183 -19.15 -7.67 -13.47
N ASP A 184 -18.94 -8.30 -14.64
CA ASP A 184 -19.97 -9.10 -15.32
C ASP A 184 -19.89 -10.58 -14.87
N PRO A 185 -20.88 -11.08 -14.10
CA PRO A 185 -20.90 -12.48 -13.68
C PRO A 185 -21.00 -13.47 -14.85
N LYS A 186 -21.44 -13.03 -16.03
CA LYS A 186 -21.49 -13.84 -17.25
C LYS A 186 -20.10 -14.08 -17.82
N GLU A 187 -19.19 -13.13 -17.67
CA GLU A 187 -17.80 -13.27 -18.13
C GLU A 187 -16.89 -13.88 -17.05
N GLY A 188 -17.12 -13.52 -15.78
CA GLY A 188 -16.28 -13.98 -14.66
C GLY A 188 -16.24 -15.50 -14.49
N ALA A 189 -15.05 -16.10 -14.51
CA ALA A 189 -14.85 -17.53 -14.31
C ALA A 189 -13.94 -17.83 -13.11
N ILE A 190 -14.53 -18.08 -11.95
CA ILE A 190 -13.81 -18.29 -10.67
C ILE A 190 -13.19 -19.69 -10.51
N THR A 191 -13.46 -20.60 -11.46
CA THR A 191 -12.84 -21.92 -11.51
C THR A 191 -12.52 -22.28 -12.96
N TRP A 192 -11.50 -23.10 -13.15
CA TRP A 192 -11.16 -23.66 -14.47
C TRP A 192 -12.37 -24.35 -15.14
N ARG A 193 -13.17 -25.07 -14.36
CA ARG A 193 -14.40 -25.72 -14.86
C ARG A 193 -15.44 -24.71 -15.35
N SER A 194 -15.61 -23.60 -14.63
CA SER A 194 -16.51 -22.53 -15.05
C SER A 194 -16.00 -21.82 -16.30
N TYR A 195 -14.68 -21.65 -16.42
CA TYR A 195 -14.05 -21.07 -17.60
C TYR A 195 -14.32 -21.94 -18.83
N LEU A 196 -14.06 -23.25 -18.74
CA LEU A 196 -14.29 -24.18 -19.84
C LEU A 196 -15.75 -24.16 -20.32
N LYS A 197 -16.72 -24.18 -19.40
CA LYS A 197 -18.16 -24.11 -19.75
C LYS A 197 -18.56 -22.83 -20.51
N LYS A 198 -17.83 -21.75 -20.32
CA LYS A 198 -18.14 -20.44 -20.91
C LYS A 198 -17.38 -20.18 -22.21
N THR A 199 -16.22 -20.79 -22.39
CA THR A 199 -15.28 -20.47 -23.47
C THR A 199 -15.11 -21.58 -24.49
N VAL A 200 -15.29 -22.84 -24.08
CA VAL A 200 -15.31 -23.98 -24.98
C VAL A 200 -16.77 -24.25 -25.29
N ALA A 201 -17.22 -23.81 -26.47
CA ALA A 201 -18.54 -24.13 -26.99
C ALA A 201 -18.76 -25.66 -27.00
N GLU A 202 -20.00 -26.11 -26.73
CA GLU A 202 -20.45 -27.43 -27.19
C GLU A 202 -20.54 -27.48 -28.72
#